data_AF-A0ABD2BPA8-F1
#
_entry.id   AF-A0ABD2BPA8-F1
#
_cell.length_a   1.000
_cell.length_b   1.000
_cell.length_c   1.000
_cell.angle_alpha   90.00
_cell.angle_beta   90.00
_cell.angle_gamma   90.00
#
_symmetry.space_group_name_H-M   'P 1'
#
loop_
_entity.id
_entity.type
_entity.pdbx_description
1 polymer ?
#
loop_
_entity_poly.entity_id
_entity_poly.type
_entity_poly.pdbx_seq_one_letter_code
_entity_poly.pdbx_strand_id
1 'polypeptide(L)'
;MEIKEGWKNLTSYFLFTETVTTLAKQSENKTLTLFDQVYRSMAAQSKPSIRALYQAMIDYVSPSNTPDSLQQPLTRELLHERFLEFFSRLFPVAYHHAVNPGKDDFTDKFKSCLYETIDEVQPFGDVPKQISRVVGKSLEATRVLIQALTLGKTVLDRTDSALFSGTSPQQESCYNALLRMTYCPRCNGIGAAIRPCSGFCTNVMRGCLTESASELDLAWSGYVETVERLVVAVDGRNDPLGLNAERAVRQLDTRISDAIMHAMGNSRALEEK
;
A
#
# COMPACT_ATOMS: atom_id res chain seq x y z
N MET A 1 20.12 -21.52 7.67
CA MET A 1 18.93 -21.52 8.55
C MET A 1 18.42 -20.11 8.84
N GLU A 2 19.17 -19.06 8.46
CA GLU A 2 18.78 -17.65 8.65
C GLU A 2 17.79 -17.10 7.61
N ILE A 3 17.73 -17.69 6.40
CA ILE A 3 16.74 -17.25 5.37
C ILE A 3 15.30 -17.64 5.76
N LYS A 4 15.10 -18.72 6.53
CA LYS A 4 13.77 -19.12 7.03
C LYS A 4 13.26 -18.24 8.17
N GLU A 5 14.14 -17.59 8.93
CA GLU A 5 13.74 -16.66 10.01
C GLU A 5 13.35 -15.29 9.43
N GLY A 6 13.99 -14.83 8.35
CA GLY A 6 13.61 -13.58 7.67
C GLY A 6 12.20 -13.62 7.03
N TRP A 7 11.70 -14.81 6.69
CA TRP A 7 10.47 -14.99 5.89
C TRP A 7 9.33 -15.73 6.61
N LYS A 8 9.47 -16.06 7.91
CA LYS A 8 8.31 -16.43 8.76
C LYS A 8 7.26 -15.32 8.84
N ASN A 9 7.59 -14.12 8.35
CA ASN A 9 6.71 -12.99 8.09
C ASN A 9 6.00 -13.04 6.72
N LEU A 10 5.73 -14.21 6.12
CA LEU A 10 4.77 -14.32 5.00
C LEU A 10 3.32 -14.00 5.40
N THR A 11 3.05 -13.94 6.71
CA THR A 11 1.88 -13.27 7.30
C THR A 11 1.89 -11.75 7.07
N SER A 12 3.02 -11.13 6.75
CA SER A 12 3.20 -9.68 6.58
C SER A 12 2.54 -9.10 5.34
N TYR A 13 2.29 -9.89 4.29
CA TYR A 13 1.57 -9.42 3.09
C TYR A 13 0.11 -9.07 3.43
N PHE A 14 -0.61 -10.02 4.02
CA PHE A 14 -1.98 -9.79 4.49
C PHE A 14 -1.98 -8.72 5.59
N LEU A 15 -1.01 -8.75 6.49
CA LEU A 15 -0.87 -7.74 7.54
C LEU A 15 -0.73 -6.32 6.96
N PHE A 16 0.04 -6.12 5.88
CA PHE A 16 0.33 -4.78 5.38
C PHE A 16 -0.85 -4.16 4.63
N THR A 17 -1.49 -4.91 3.72
CA THR A 17 -2.71 -4.44 3.04
C THR A 17 -3.87 -4.25 4.01
N GLU A 18 -4.01 -5.14 5.00
CA GLU A 18 -5.01 -5.02 6.07
C GLU A 18 -4.71 -3.83 6.99
N THR A 19 -3.43 -3.55 7.27
CA THR A 19 -3.01 -2.38 8.07
C THR A 19 -3.37 -1.08 7.38
N VAL A 20 -3.07 -0.92 6.09
CA VAL A 20 -3.39 0.31 5.34
C VAL A 20 -4.90 0.49 5.18
N THR A 21 -5.63 -0.60 4.93
CA THR A 21 -7.10 -0.57 4.86
C THR A 21 -7.71 -0.17 6.21
N THR A 22 -7.21 -0.73 7.30
CA THR A 22 -7.67 -0.41 8.66
C THR A 22 -7.35 1.04 9.02
N LEU A 23 -6.15 1.50 8.68
CA LEU A 23 -5.73 2.89 8.82
C LEU A 23 -6.66 3.85 8.08
N ALA A 24 -6.98 3.56 6.81
CA ALA A 24 -7.91 4.37 6.01
C ALA A 24 -9.29 4.42 6.66
N LYS A 25 -9.84 3.28 7.10
CA LYS A 25 -11.13 3.23 7.82
C LYS A 25 -11.11 3.99 9.14
N GLN A 26 -10.03 3.92 9.90
CA GLN A 26 -9.87 4.70 11.14
C GLN A 26 -9.84 6.21 10.85
N SER A 27 -9.11 6.62 9.82
CA SER A 27 -9.03 8.03 9.42
C SER A 27 -10.36 8.54 8.83
N GLU A 28 -11.07 7.70 8.09
CA GLU A 28 -12.45 7.96 7.64
C GLU A 28 -13.36 8.24 8.83
N ASN A 29 -13.37 7.36 9.83
CA ASN A 29 -14.21 7.51 11.01
C ASN A 29 -13.86 8.79 11.79
N LYS A 30 -12.58 9.13 11.92
CA LYS A 30 -12.14 10.41 12.51
C LYS A 30 -12.65 11.61 11.72
N THR A 31 -12.54 11.56 10.39
CA THR A 31 -13.02 12.64 9.51
C THR A 31 -14.54 12.79 9.64
N LEU A 32 -15.30 11.70 9.61
CA LEU A 32 -16.75 11.72 9.81
C LEU A 32 -17.13 12.28 11.18
N THR A 33 -16.43 11.85 12.24
CA THR A 33 -16.63 12.37 13.60
C THR A 33 -16.33 13.87 13.69
N LEU A 34 -15.27 14.35 13.06
CA LEU A 34 -14.95 15.76 12.98
C LEU A 34 -16.09 16.55 12.32
N PHE A 35 -16.64 16.04 11.21
CA PHE A 35 -17.78 16.68 10.55
C PHE A 35 -19.04 16.67 11.44
N ASP A 36 -19.35 15.55 12.09
CA ASP A 36 -20.49 15.43 12.99
C ASP A 36 -20.37 16.30 14.26
N GLN A 37 -19.16 16.67 14.68
CA GLN A 37 -18.92 17.46 15.90
C GLN A 37 -18.70 18.95 15.63
N VAL A 38 -17.86 19.29 14.65
CA VAL A 38 -17.42 20.66 14.36
C VAL A 38 -18.20 21.25 13.20
N TYR A 39 -18.50 20.46 12.17
CA TYR A 39 -19.12 20.91 10.91
C TYR A 39 -20.54 20.36 10.72
N ARG A 40 -21.35 20.35 11.79
CA ARG A 40 -22.66 19.66 11.85
C ARG A 40 -23.59 19.91 10.67
N SER A 41 -23.67 21.15 10.21
CA SER A 41 -24.50 21.58 9.08
C SER A 41 -24.01 21.01 7.73
N MET A 42 -22.71 20.75 7.62
CA MET A 42 -22.07 20.20 6.42
C MET A 42 -22.04 18.66 6.43
N ALA A 43 -22.11 18.04 7.60
CA ALA A 43 -21.87 16.61 7.80
C ALA A 43 -22.74 15.71 6.89
N ALA A 44 -24.04 15.97 6.81
CA ALA A 44 -24.96 15.16 6.01
C ALA A 44 -24.62 15.19 4.50
N GLN A 45 -24.26 16.37 3.99
CA GLN A 45 -23.97 16.57 2.56
C GLN A 45 -22.56 16.10 2.18
N SER A 46 -21.59 16.23 3.09
CA SER A 46 -20.19 15.85 2.82
C SER A 46 -19.91 14.35 3.00
N LYS A 47 -20.73 13.63 3.77
CA LYS A 47 -20.53 12.21 4.11
C LYS A 47 -20.35 11.29 2.89
N PRO A 48 -21.13 11.39 1.79
CA PRO A 48 -20.91 10.58 0.60
C PRO A 48 -19.54 10.82 -0.04
N SER A 49 -19.10 12.09 -0.12
CA SER A 49 -17.81 12.45 -0.71
C SER A 49 -16.62 12.02 0.15
N ILE A 50 -16.75 12.12 1.48
CA ILE A 50 -15.74 11.60 2.43
C ILE A 50 -15.56 10.09 2.20
N ARG A 51 -16.66 9.33 2.21
CA ARG A 51 -16.66 7.88 1.96
C ARG A 51 -16.01 7.52 0.63
N ALA A 52 -16.39 8.22 -0.44
CA ALA A 52 -15.85 7.98 -1.78
C ALA A 52 -14.32 8.18 -1.83
N LEU A 53 -13.80 9.23 -1.18
CA LEU A 53 -12.36 9.49 -1.12
C LEU A 53 -11.61 8.38 -0.38
N TYR A 54 -12.10 7.97 0.80
CA TYR A 54 -11.48 6.90 1.57
C TYR A 54 -11.57 5.54 0.87
N GLN A 55 -12.70 5.26 0.20
CA GLN A 55 -12.83 4.05 -0.61
C GLN A 55 -11.83 4.04 -1.77
N ALA A 56 -11.65 5.17 -2.47
CA ALA A 56 -10.65 5.27 -3.55
C ALA A 56 -9.22 4.99 -3.05
N MET A 57 -8.87 5.44 -1.85
CA MET A 57 -7.56 5.12 -1.24
C MET A 57 -7.43 3.63 -0.91
N ILE A 58 -8.49 2.98 -0.41
CA ILE A 58 -8.51 1.54 -0.13
C ILE A 58 -8.38 0.74 -1.43
N ASP A 59 -9.15 1.10 -2.46
CA ASP A 59 -9.12 0.44 -3.77
C ASP A 59 -7.73 0.56 -4.41
N TYR A 60 -7.08 1.72 -4.26
CA TYR A 60 -5.75 1.99 -4.80
C TYR A 60 -4.66 1.03 -4.27
N VAL A 61 -4.74 0.59 -3.02
CA VAL A 61 -3.79 -0.36 -2.41
C VAL A 61 -4.33 -1.79 -2.35
N SER A 62 -5.51 -2.04 -2.92
CA SER A 62 -6.17 -3.34 -2.86
C SER A 62 -5.49 -4.38 -3.79
N PRO A 63 -5.73 -5.68 -3.56
CA PRO A 63 -5.16 -6.75 -4.38
C PRO A 63 -5.45 -6.62 -5.89
N SER A 64 -6.57 -6.01 -6.27
CA SER A 64 -6.92 -5.78 -7.68
C SER A 64 -6.01 -4.77 -8.37
N ASN A 65 -5.37 -3.88 -7.61
CA ASN A 65 -4.39 -2.90 -8.09
C ASN A 65 -2.94 -3.24 -7.69
N THR A 66 -2.72 -4.38 -7.01
CA THR A 66 -1.40 -4.90 -6.63
C THR A 66 -1.17 -6.36 -7.05
N PRO A 67 -1.49 -6.76 -8.30
CA PRO A 67 -1.20 -8.11 -8.76
C PRO A 67 0.31 -8.32 -8.94
N ASP A 68 0.73 -9.58 -8.93
CA ASP A 68 2.12 -10.00 -9.20
C ASP A 68 2.57 -9.72 -10.64
N SER A 69 1.61 -9.56 -11.55
CA SER A 69 1.78 -9.16 -12.95
C SER A 69 2.13 -7.68 -13.14
N LEU A 70 2.22 -6.91 -12.06
CA LEU A 70 2.56 -5.47 -12.03
C LEU A 70 1.58 -4.56 -12.79
N GLN A 71 0.41 -5.07 -13.16
CA GLN A 71 -0.64 -4.24 -13.76
C GLN A 71 -1.26 -3.32 -12.72
N GLN A 72 -1.53 -2.09 -13.13
CA GLN A 72 -1.92 -1.00 -12.23
C GLN A 72 -3.07 -0.19 -12.86
N PRO A 73 -4.31 -0.72 -12.87
CA PRO A 73 -5.45 -0.03 -13.47
C PRO A 73 -5.80 1.29 -12.79
N LEU A 74 -5.56 1.42 -11.48
CA LEU A 74 -5.74 2.68 -10.75
C LEU A 74 -4.38 3.38 -10.64
N THR A 75 -4.23 4.45 -11.41
CA THR A 75 -3.00 5.26 -11.48
C THR A 75 -2.98 6.36 -10.41
N ARG A 76 -1.81 6.97 -10.20
CA ARG A 76 -1.67 8.09 -9.27
C ARG A 76 -2.48 9.31 -9.73
N GLU A 77 -2.60 9.50 -11.04
CA GLU A 77 -3.37 10.57 -11.67
C GLU A 77 -4.86 10.39 -11.36
N LEU A 78 -5.39 9.17 -11.49
CA LEU A 78 -6.78 8.90 -11.12
C LEU A 78 -7.04 9.11 -9.63
N LEU A 79 -6.09 8.70 -8.76
CA LEU A 79 -6.20 9.01 -7.33
C LEU A 79 -6.17 10.52 -7.08
N HIS A 80 -5.33 11.27 -7.80
CA HIS A 80 -5.28 12.73 -7.74
C HIS A 80 -6.64 13.36 -8.10
N GLU A 81 -7.26 12.90 -9.18
CA GLU A 81 -8.61 13.32 -9.58
C GLU A 81 -9.65 13.07 -8.48
N ARG A 82 -9.58 11.95 -7.74
CA ARG A 82 -10.50 11.69 -6.60
C ARG A 82 -10.34 12.68 -5.45
N PHE A 83 -9.12 13.13 -5.18
CA PHE A 83 -8.90 14.22 -4.22
C PHE A 83 -9.51 15.54 -4.71
N LEU A 84 -9.30 15.89 -5.99
CA LEU A 84 -9.87 17.11 -6.56
C LEU A 84 -11.41 17.06 -6.58
N GLU A 85 -11.99 15.92 -6.94
CA GLU A 85 -13.44 15.69 -6.93
C GLU A 85 -14.01 15.87 -5.52
N PHE A 86 -13.33 15.34 -4.49
CA PHE A 86 -13.71 15.53 -3.10
C PHE A 86 -13.79 17.01 -2.71
N PHE A 87 -12.75 17.79 -3.02
CA PHE A 87 -12.73 19.22 -2.70
C PHE A 87 -13.73 20.00 -3.56
N SER A 88 -13.92 19.63 -4.82
CA SER A 88 -14.95 20.22 -5.67
C SER A 88 -16.34 20.06 -5.06
N ARG A 89 -16.71 18.85 -4.64
CA ARG A 89 -17.99 18.59 -3.96
C ARG A 89 -18.11 19.28 -2.60
N LEU A 90 -17.00 19.50 -1.90
CA LEU A 90 -16.97 20.20 -0.62
C LEU A 90 -17.19 21.71 -0.78
N PHE A 91 -16.85 22.30 -1.94
CA PHE A 91 -16.87 23.75 -2.12
C PHE A 91 -18.25 24.38 -1.89
N PRO A 92 -19.35 23.97 -2.56
CA PRO A 92 -20.65 24.58 -2.31
C PRO A 92 -21.13 24.41 -0.88
N VAL A 93 -20.78 23.29 -0.23
CA VAL A 93 -21.15 23.01 1.15
C VAL A 93 -20.43 23.97 2.11
N ALA A 94 -19.12 24.16 1.92
CA ALA A 94 -18.31 25.09 2.70
C ALA A 94 -18.71 26.56 2.45
N TYR A 95 -19.00 26.90 1.19
CA TYR A 95 -19.42 28.24 0.78
C TYR A 95 -20.80 28.59 1.36
N HIS A 96 -21.76 27.66 1.31
CA HIS A 96 -23.08 27.84 1.93
C HIS A 96 -22.96 28.13 3.41
N HIS A 97 -22.13 27.35 4.10
CA HIS A 97 -21.88 27.53 5.52
C HIS A 97 -21.20 28.87 5.86
N ALA A 98 -20.28 29.33 5.01
CA ALA A 98 -19.56 30.58 5.22
C ALA A 98 -20.44 31.82 4.98
N VAL A 99 -21.29 31.80 3.95
CA VAL A 99 -22.00 32.98 3.43
C VAL A 99 -23.49 33.01 3.83
N ASN A 100 -24.15 31.86 3.89
CA ASN A 100 -25.59 31.74 4.18
C ASN A 100 -25.89 30.72 5.30
N PRO A 101 -25.26 30.82 6.48
CA PRO A 101 -25.52 29.91 7.57
C PRO A 101 -27.01 29.97 7.98
N GLY A 102 -27.68 28.81 7.99
CA GLY A 102 -29.05 28.65 8.46
C GLY A 102 -30.16 29.02 7.46
N LYS A 103 -29.82 29.35 6.22
CA LYS A 103 -30.79 29.49 5.12
C LYS A 103 -30.95 28.20 4.33
N ASP A 104 -31.97 28.16 3.49
CA ASP A 104 -32.16 27.09 2.51
C ASP A 104 -30.91 26.88 1.66
N ASP A 105 -30.74 25.65 1.20
CA ASP A 105 -29.60 25.26 0.36
C ASP A 105 -29.62 25.99 -0.99
N PHE A 106 -28.46 26.09 -1.63
CA PHE A 106 -28.36 26.71 -2.94
C PHE A 106 -29.08 25.88 -4.00
N THR A 107 -29.65 26.57 -4.99
CA THR A 107 -30.18 25.91 -6.20
C THR A 107 -29.09 25.13 -6.93
N ASP A 108 -29.46 24.04 -7.60
CA ASP A 108 -28.50 23.23 -8.36
C ASP A 108 -27.73 24.05 -9.40
N LYS A 109 -28.39 25.02 -10.04
CA LYS A 109 -27.76 25.95 -10.99
C LYS A 109 -26.63 26.77 -10.35
N PHE A 110 -26.83 27.24 -9.12
CA PHE A 110 -25.79 27.99 -8.41
C PHE A 110 -24.64 27.07 -7.97
N LYS A 111 -24.94 25.85 -7.52
CA LYS A 111 -23.90 24.84 -7.20
C LYS A 111 -23.07 24.49 -8.43
N SER A 112 -23.69 24.33 -9.60
CA SER A 112 -22.99 24.11 -10.87
C SER A 112 -22.05 25.28 -11.20
N CYS A 113 -22.50 26.52 -11.03
CA CYS A 113 -21.63 27.68 -11.19
C CYS A 113 -20.42 27.62 -10.24
N LEU A 114 -20.62 27.28 -8.96
CA LEU A 114 -19.52 27.13 -8.01
C LEU A 114 -18.53 26.02 -8.43
N TYR A 115 -19.02 24.91 -8.98
CA TYR A 115 -18.14 23.85 -9.49
C TYR A 115 -17.31 24.32 -10.69
N GLU A 116 -17.88 25.10 -11.60
CA GLU A 116 -17.19 25.62 -12.79
C GLU A 116 -16.13 26.67 -12.43
N THR A 117 -16.38 27.51 -11.43
CA THR A 117 -15.47 28.59 -11.03
C THR A 117 -14.41 28.15 -10.00
N ILE A 118 -14.37 26.88 -9.59
CA ILE A 118 -13.49 26.44 -8.50
C ILE A 118 -12.00 26.66 -8.77
N ASP A 119 -11.57 26.51 -10.02
CA ASP A 119 -10.16 26.68 -10.41
C ASP A 119 -9.71 28.14 -10.37
N GLU A 120 -10.65 29.09 -10.57
CA GLU A 120 -10.41 30.53 -10.53
C GLU A 120 -10.53 31.09 -9.10
N VAL A 121 -11.54 30.62 -8.36
CA VAL A 121 -11.81 31.05 -6.98
C VAL A 121 -10.76 30.48 -6.02
N GLN A 122 -10.36 29.23 -6.22
CA GLN A 122 -9.44 28.47 -5.37
C GLN A 122 -9.80 28.58 -3.87
N PRO A 123 -11.02 28.17 -3.48
CA PRO A 123 -11.56 28.41 -2.13
C PRO A 123 -10.71 27.79 -1.02
N PHE A 124 -10.02 26.70 -1.33
CA PHE A 124 -9.16 25.96 -0.40
C PHE A 124 -7.66 26.26 -0.59
N GLY A 125 -7.32 27.23 -1.45
CA GLY A 125 -5.93 27.51 -1.85
C GLY A 125 -5.23 26.27 -2.41
N ASP A 126 -3.95 26.10 -2.04
CA ASP A 126 -3.12 24.97 -2.47
C ASP A 126 -3.36 23.66 -1.68
N VAL A 127 -4.21 23.70 -0.65
CA VAL A 127 -4.41 22.56 0.27
C VAL A 127 -4.83 21.28 -0.47
N PRO A 128 -5.80 21.29 -1.41
CA PRO A 128 -6.19 20.10 -2.17
C PRO A 128 -5.02 19.44 -2.91
N LYS A 129 -4.23 20.25 -3.61
CA LYS A 129 -3.06 19.79 -4.38
C LYS A 129 -1.98 19.23 -3.46
N GLN A 130 -1.72 19.90 -2.33
CA GLN A 130 -0.71 19.46 -1.37
C GLN A 130 -1.10 18.14 -0.70
N ILE A 131 -2.35 18.00 -0.24
CA ILE A 131 -2.85 16.75 0.37
C ILE A 131 -2.75 15.61 -0.64
N SER A 132 -3.28 15.83 -1.85
CA SER A 132 -3.27 14.82 -2.90
C SER A 132 -1.85 14.34 -3.23
N ARG A 133 -0.89 15.27 -3.32
CA ARG A 133 0.51 14.93 -3.57
C ARG A 133 1.12 14.11 -2.44
N VAL A 134 0.93 14.52 -1.18
CA VAL A 134 1.51 13.83 -0.01
C VAL A 134 0.91 12.43 0.13
N VAL A 135 -0.42 12.33 0.14
CA VAL A 135 -1.10 11.05 0.30
C VAL A 135 -0.89 10.16 -0.91
N GLY A 136 -1.02 10.69 -2.13
CA GLY A 136 -0.79 9.94 -3.36
C GLY A 136 0.62 9.35 -3.45
N LYS A 137 1.66 10.13 -3.11
CA LYS A 137 3.04 9.63 -3.08
C LYS A 137 3.25 8.54 -2.03
N SER A 138 2.69 8.72 -0.83
CA SER A 138 2.82 7.72 0.25
C SER A 138 2.09 6.41 -0.06
N LEU A 139 0.89 6.48 -0.64
CA LEU A 139 0.12 5.31 -1.07
C LEU A 139 0.77 4.64 -2.28
N GLU A 140 1.37 5.40 -3.21
CA GLU A 140 2.13 4.85 -4.33
C GLU A 140 3.30 4.01 -3.84
N ALA A 141 4.12 4.52 -2.91
CA ALA A 141 5.24 3.77 -2.34
C ALA A 141 4.77 2.52 -1.57
N THR A 142 3.70 2.66 -0.79
CA THR A 142 3.04 1.55 -0.08
C THR A 142 2.57 0.47 -1.05
N ARG A 143 1.93 0.85 -2.16
CA ARG A 143 1.45 -0.04 -3.21
C ARG A 143 2.58 -0.78 -3.90
N VAL A 144 3.66 -0.07 -4.24
CA VAL A 144 4.88 -0.68 -4.82
C VAL A 144 5.49 -1.68 -3.86
N LEU A 145 5.52 -1.38 -2.55
CA LEU A 145 6.00 -2.32 -1.54
C LEU A 145 5.13 -3.58 -1.49
N ILE A 146 3.80 -3.43 -1.48
CA ILE A 146 2.86 -4.56 -1.53
C ILE A 146 3.13 -5.41 -2.77
N GLN A 147 3.21 -4.80 -3.95
CA GLN A 147 3.47 -5.50 -5.21
C GLN A 147 4.82 -6.24 -5.19
N ALA A 148 5.87 -5.57 -4.69
CA ALA A 148 7.18 -6.19 -4.57
C ALA A 148 7.10 -7.44 -3.69
N LEU A 149 6.47 -7.36 -2.52
CA LEU A 149 6.28 -8.51 -1.63
C LEU A 149 5.44 -9.62 -2.26
N THR A 150 4.37 -9.29 -2.99
CA THR A 150 3.55 -10.26 -3.73
C THR A 150 4.39 -10.99 -4.76
N LEU A 151 5.17 -10.26 -5.56
CA LEU A 151 6.06 -10.84 -6.57
C LEU A 151 7.11 -11.74 -5.91
N GLY A 152 7.69 -11.31 -4.79
CA GLY A 152 8.65 -12.11 -4.02
C GLY A 152 8.06 -13.44 -3.57
N LYS A 153 6.82 -13.43 -3.05
CA LYS A 153 6.09 -14.65 -2.73
C LYS A 153 5.90 -15.53 -3.97
N THR A 154 5.40 -14.98 -5.08
CA THR A 154 5.19 -15.75 -6.32
C THR A 154 6.49 -16.39 -6.82
N VAL A 155 7.61 -15.67 -6.75
CA VAL A 155 8.93 -16.20 -7.11
C VAL A 155 9.30 -17.37 -6.19
N LEU A 156 9.17 -17.22 -4.87
CA LEU A 156 9.45 -18.29 -3.91
C LEU A 156 8.56 -19.52 -4.14
N ASP A 157 7.26 -19.33 -4.36
CA ASP A 157 6.31 -20.43 -4.62
C ASP A 157 6.68 -21.19 -5.91
N ARG A 158 7.10 -20.47 -6.96
CA ARG A 158 7.56 -21.07 -8.22
C ARG A 158 8.90 -21.77 -8.07
N THR A 159 9.84 -21.19 -7.33
CA THR A 159 11.15 -21.80 -7.07
C THR A 159 11.00 -23.08 -6.24
N ASP A 160 10.15 -23.08 -5.21
CA ASP A 160 9.87 -24.28 -4.41
C ASP A 160 9.25 -25.40 -5.27
N SER A 161 8.29 -25.04 -6.12
CA SER A 161 7.68 -25.97 -7.08
C SER A 161 8.72 -26.56 -8.05
N ALA A 162 9.61 -25.72 -8.60
CA ALA A 162 10.67 -26.14 -9.52
C ALA A 162 11.72 -27.05 -8.84
N LEU A 163 12.03 -26.80 -7.57
CA LEU A 163 13.00 -27.57 -6.80
C LEU A 163 12.52 -28.99 -6.44
N PHE A 164 11.22 -29.17 -6.21
CA PHE A 164 10.72 -30.40 -5.57
C PHE A 164 9.58 -31.12 -6.31
N SER A 165 9.00 -30.54 -7.37
CA SER A 165 7.81 -31.10 -8.03
C SER A 165 8.06 -31.61 -9.47
N GLY A 166 9.30 -31.59 -9.96
CA GLY A 166 9.64 -32.05 -11.30
C GLY A 166 10.08 -33.53 -11.39
N THR A 167 10.33 -34.00 -12.61
CA THR A 167 11.03 -35.27 -12.91
C THR A 167 12.26 -35.01 -13.79
N SER A 168 13.01 -33.94 -13.49
CA SER A 168 14.21 -33.63 -14.26
C SER A 168 15.31 -34.67 -13.97
N PRO A 169 16.22 -34.93 -14.93
CA PRO A 169 17.37 -35.83 -14.71
C PRO A 169 18.22 -35.43 -13.50
N GLN A 170 18.30 -34.12 -13.21
CA GLN A 170 19.02 -33.59 -12.06
C GLN A 170 18.31 -33.91 -10.72
N GLN A 171 16.98 -33.90 -10.71
CA GLN A 171 16.19 -34.24 -9.53
C GLN A 171 16.30 -35.73 -9.17
N GLU A 172 16.32 -36.61 -10.18
CA GLU A 172 16.58 -38.05 -9.97
C GLU A 172 17.98 -38.29 -9.38
N SER A 173 19.00 -37.62 -9.93
CA SER A 173 20.38 -37.65 -9.40
C SER A 173 20.45 -37.14 -7.96
N CYS A 174 19.73 -36.05 -7.65
CA CYS A 174 19.60 -35.51 -6.30
C CYS A 174 18.94 -36.51 -5.33
N TYR A 175 17.80 -37.12 -5.71
CA TYR A 175 17.14 -38.12 -4.86
C TYR A 175 18.03 -39.32 -4.58
N ASN A 176 18.76 -39.80 -5.59
CA ASN A 176 19.73 -40.88 -5.43
C ASN A 176 20.88 -40.49 -4.48
N ALA A 177 21.40 -39.26 -4.60
CA ALA A 177 22.43 -38.75 -3.70
C ALA A 177 21.93 -38.58 -2.26
N LEU A 178 20.70 -38.08 -2.07
CA LEU A 178 20.05 -37.96 -0.75
C LEU A 178 19.82 -39.33 -0.11
N LEU A 179 19.37 -40.32 -0.89
CA LEU A 179 19.16 -41.68 -0.41
C LEU A 179 20.48 -42.33 0.01
N ARG A 180 21.54 -42.14 -0.79
CA ARG A 180 22.89 -42.61 -0.47
C ARG A 180 23.45 -41.97 0.80
N MET A 181 23.18 -40.68 1.01
CA MET A 181 23.61 -39.96 2.19
C MET A 181 22.83 -40.37 3.45
N THR A 182 21.53 -40.58 3.34
CA THR A 182 20.62 -40.68 4.48
C THR A 182 20.33 -42.12 4.90
N TYR A 183 20.17 -43.04 3.94
CA TYR A 183 19.67 -44.40 4.20
C TYR A 183 20.71 -45.50 3.95
N CYS A 184 21.57 -45.38 2.94
CA CYS A 184 22.57 -46.41 2.64
C CYS A 184 23.48 -46.82 3.82
N PRO A 185 23.90 -45.92 4.74
CA PRO A 185 24.69 -46.33 5.91
C PRO A 185 23.96 -47.38 6.76
N ARG A 186 22.65 -47.22 6.96
CA ARG A 186 21.82 -48.17 7.72
C ARG A 186 21.74 -49.53 7.03
N CYS A 187 21.58 -49.53 5.71
CA CYS A 187 21.57 -50.76 4.91
C CYS A 187 22.92 -51.50 4.98
N ASN A 188 24.03 -50.78 5.20
CA ASN A 188 25.36 -51.34 5.34
C ASN A 188 25.72 -51.72 6.80
N GLY A 189 24.75 -51.74 7.72
CA GLY A 189 24.98 -52.11 9.12
C GLY A 189 25.64 -51.03 9.99
N ILE A 190 25.75 -49.79 9.48
CA ILE A 190 26.21 -48.64 10.26
C ILE A 190 25.05 -48.17 11.15
N GLY A 191 25.29 -48.08 12.46
CA GLY A 191 24.25 -47.75 13.45
C GLY A 191 23.54 -46.42 13.18
N ALA A 192 22.23 -46.36 13.45
CA ALA A 192 21.36 -45.22 13.15
C ALA A 192 21.74 -43.90 13.85
N ALA A 193 22.62 -43.95 14.85
CA ALA A 193 23.14 -42.77 15.56
C ALA A 193 24.22 -42.00 14.77
N ILE A 194 24.80 -42.61 13.73
CA ILE A 194 25.87 -42.01 12.94
C ILE A 194 25.25 -41.11 11.86
N ARG A 195 25.58 -39.82 11.91
CA ARG A 195 25.11 -38.80 10.96
C ARG A 195 26.09 -38.65 9.80
N PRO A 196 25.62 -38.19 8.61
CA PRO A 196 26.53 -37.89 7.50
C PRO A 196 27.50 -36.77 7.90
N CYS A 197 28.73 -36.85 7.39
CA CYS A 197 29.74 -35.81 7.58
C CYS A 197 29.23 -34.47 7.05
N SER A 198 29.58 -33.36 7.71
CA SER A 198 29.14 -32.01 7.30
C SER A 198 29.48 -31.71 5.84
N GLY A 199 30.72 -31.97 5.42
CA GLY A 199 31.15 -31.76 4.03
C GLY A 199 30.40 -32.63 3.01
N PHE A 200 30.11 -33.89 3.36
CA PHE A 200 29.32 -34.77 2.48
C PHE A 200 27.88 -34.25 2.35
N CYS A 201 27.27 -33.85 3.47
CA CYS A 201 25.94 -33.25 3.49
C CYS A 201 25.87 -31.97 2.64
N THR A 202 26.81 -31.05 2.84
CA THR A 202 26.87 -29.80 2.07
C THR A 202 27.03 -30.06 0.57
N ASN A 203 27.86 -31.02 0.16
CA ASN A 203 28.07 -31.33 -1.24
C ASN A 203 26.82 -31.94 -1.90
N VAL A 204 26.13 -32.85 -1.22
CA VAL A 204 24.86 -33.42 -1.70
C VAL A 204 23.80 -32.33 -1.86
N MET A 205 23.61 -31.50 -0.83
CA MET A 205 22.66 -30.39 -0.88
C MET A 205 23.00 -29.37 -1.96
N ARG A 206 24.28 -29.05 -2.16
CA ARG A 206 24.71 -28.15 -3.23
C ARG A 206 24.36 -28.72 -4.59
N GLY A 207 24.66 -30.00 -4.84
CA GLY A 207 24.30 -30.67 -6.11
C GLY A 207 22.80 -30.63 -6.41
N CYS A 208 21.97 -30.81 -5.38
CA CYS A 208 20.52 -30.71 -5.48
C CYS A 208 20.00 -29.30 -5.80
N LEU A 209 20.70 -28.25 -5.35
CA LEU A 209 20.22 -26.87 -5.44
C LEU A 209 20.92 -26.04 -6.55
N THR A 210 22.01 -26.54 -7.13
CA THR A 210 22.90 -25.73 -7.99
C THR A 210 22.16 -25.11 -9.17
N GLU A 211 21.38 -25.89 -9.92
CA GLU A 211 20.71 -25.39 -11.14
C GLU A 211 19.69 -24.30 -10.80
N SER A 212 18.66 -24.63 -10.01
CA SER A 212 17.56 -23.69 -9.73
C SER A 212 17.95 -22.51 -8.83
N ALA A 213 18.94 -22.68 -7.94
CA ALA A 213 19.39 -21.58 -7.07
C ALA A 213 20.36 -20.64 -7.79
N SER A 214 21.26 -21.15 -8.65
CA SER A 214 22.28 -20.30 -9.30
C SER A 214 21.70 -19.31 -10.30
N GLU A 215 20.60 -19.68 -10.99
CA GLU A 215 19.92 -18.78 -11.91
C GLU A 215 19.22 -17.61 -11.21
N LEU A 216 18.84 -17.81 -9.94
CA LEU A 216 18.05 -16.84 -9.18
C LEU A 216 18.88 -16.04 -8.16
N ASP A 217 20.03 -16.55 -7.71
CA ASP A 217 20.79 -16.03 -6.55
C ASP A 217 21.13 -14.53 -6.65
N LEU A 218 21.70 -14.10 -7.78
CA LEU A 218 22.10 -12.71 -7.98
C LEU A 218 20.89 -11.76 -8.07
N ALA A 219 19.88 -12.14 -8.86
CA ALA A 219 18.68 -11.34 -9.03
C ALA A 219 17.86 -11.25 -7.74
N TRP A 220 17.77 -12.35 -6.99
CA TRP A 220 17.08 -12.41 -5.72
C TRP A 220 17.76 -11.58 -4.64
N SER A 221 19.09 -11.66 -4.54
CA SER A 221 19.85 -10.85 -3.58
C SER A 221 19.65 -9.35 -3.81
N GLY A 222 19.72 -8.90 -5.06
CA GLY A 222 19.45 -7.49 -5.41
C GLY A 222 17.99 -7.08 -5.18
N TYR A 223 17.04 -7.98 -5.45
CA TYR A 223 15.62 -7.76 -5.16
C TYR A 223 15.40 -7.58 -3.64
N VAL A 224 15.92 -8.48 -2.81
CA VAL A 224 15.78 -8.42 -1.34
C VAL A 224 16.35 -7.12 -0.80
N GLU A 225 17.57 -6.74 -1.20
CA GLU A 225 18.18 -5.48 -0.79
C GLU A 225 17.33 -4.26 -1.17
N THR A 226 16.74 -4.27 -2.37
CA THR A 226 15.88 -3.19 -2.84
C THR A 226 14.58 -3.10 -2.04
N VAL A 227 13.96 -4.24 -1.74
CA VAL A 227 12.74 -4.30 -0.92
C VAL A 227 13.02 -3.86 0.51
N GLU A 228 14.13 -4.26 1.11
CA GLU A 228 14.53 -3.80 2.46
C GLU A 228 14.68 -2.28 2.52
N ARG A 229 15.34 -1.68 1.52
CA ARG A 229 15.45 -0.21 1.41
C ARG A 229 14.08 0.46 1.27
N LEU A 230 13.17 -0.14 0.51
CA LEU A 230 11.80 0.36 0.35
C LEU A 230 11.00 0.28 1.66
N VAL A 231 11.11 -0.82 2.41
CA VAL A 231 10.48 -0.97 3.73
C VAL A 231 10.94 0.15 4.67
N VAL A 232 12.25 0.40 4.75
CA VAL A 232 12.80 1.47 5.58
C VAL A 232 12.30 2.85 5.14
N ALA A 233 12.19 3.08 3.83
CA ALA A 233 11.70 4.33 3.28
C ALA A 233 10.21 4.59 3.57
N VAL A 234 9.37 3.55 3.57
CA VAL A 234 7.93 3.62 3.84
C VAL A 234 7.62 3.66 5.34
N ASP A 235 8.36 2.95 6.19
CA ASP A 235 8.20 2.97 7.65
C ASP A 235 8.69 4.29 8.27
N GLY A 236 9.87 4.74 7.83
CA GLY A 236 10.47 6.05 8.10
C GLY A 236 10.05 6.78 9.39
N ARG A 237 10.68 6.46 10.55
CA ARG A 237 10.49 7.20 11.82
C ARG A 237 10.63 8.72 11.69
N ASN A 238 11.54 9.18 10.82
CA ASN A 238 11.76 10.60 10.51
C ASN A 238 11.11 11.06 9.18
N ASP A 239 10.55 10.14 8.39
CA ASP A 239 9.88 10.35 7.08
C ASP A 239 10.44 11.49 6.20
N PRO A 240 11.76 11.53 5.91
CA PRO A 240 12.34 12.60 5.10
C PRO A 240 11.81 12.63 3.66
N LEU A 241 11.29 11.51 3.17
CA LEU A 241 10.78 11.34 1.81
C LEU A 241 9.26 11.54 1.71
N GLY A 242 8.53 11.67 2.82
CA GLY A 242 7.07 11.81 2.83
C GLY A 242 6.36 10.57 2.26
N LEU A 243 6.88 9.37 2.54
CA LEU A 243 6.36 8.10 2.03
C LEU A 243 5.54 7.33 3.07
N ASN A 244 5.57 7.76 4.33
CA ASN A 244 4.83 7.09 5.39
C ASN A 244 3.32 7.34 5.25
N ALA A 245 2.61 6.34 4.72
CA ALA A 245 1.17 6.39 4.50
C ALA A 245 0.38 6.50 5.81
N GLU A 246 0.87 5.93 6.92
CA GLU A 246 0.24 6.11 8.23
C GLU A 246 0.20 7.58 8.63
N ARG A 247 1.33 8.27 8.54
CA ARG A 247 1.42 9.70 8.85
C ARG A 247 0.54 10.54 7.92
N ALA A 248 0.61 10.29 6.61
CA ALA A 248 -0.14 11.04 5.61
C ALA A 248 -1.65 10.86 5.75
N VAL A 249 -2.13 9.62 5.93
CA VAL A 249 -3.56 9.31 6.03
C VAL A 249 -4.13 9.71 7.39
N ARG A 250 -3.39 9.56 8.51
CA ARG A 250 -3.87 9.95 9.85
C ARG A 250 -4.08 11.45 10.02
N GLN A 251 -3.43 12.28 9.21
CA GLN A 251 -3.53 13.75 9.27
C GLN A 251 -4.63 14.30 8.36
N LEU A 252 -5.31 13.47 7.57
CA LEU A 252 -6.30 13.93 6.59
C LEU A 252 -7.43 14.74 7.21
N ASP A 253 -7.98 14.31 8.34
CA ASP A 253 -9.02 15.03 9.08
C ASP A 253 -8.60 16.46 9.42
N THR A 254 -7.42 16.64 10.01
CA THR A 254 -6.87 17.96 10.36
C THR A 254 -6.59 18.81 9.12
N ARG A 255 -6.03 18.22 8.07
CA ARG A 255 -5.70 18.90 6.81
C ARG A 255 -6.95 19.34 6.04
N ILE A 256 -8.03 18.53 6.08
CA ILE A 256 -9.34 18.90 5.53
C ILE A 256 -9.95 20.02 6.38
N SER A 257 -9.82 19.96 7.70
CA SER A 257 -10.24 21.04 8.61
C SER A 257 -9.54 22.36 8.27
N ASP A 258 -8.23 22.34 8.04
CA ASP A 258 -7.45 23.53 7.66
C ASP A 258 -7.92 24.12 6.33
N ALA A 259 -8.25 23.27 5.35
CA ALA A 259 -8.81 23.72 4.08
C ALA A 259 -10.13 24.46 4.28
N ILE A 260 -11.04 23.88 5.07
CA ILE A 260 -12.34 24.49 5.38
C ILE A 260 -12.14 25.81 6.13
N MET A 261 -11.25 25.85 7.12
CA MET A 261 -10.95 27.08 7.87
C MET A 261 -10.34 28.16 6.97
N HIS A 262 -9.50 27.79 6.01
CA HIS A 262 -8.94 28.72 5.02
C HIS A 262 -10.04 29.33 4.15
N ALA A 263 -10.96 28.50 3.63
CA ALA A 263 -12.11 28.98 2.86
C ALA A 263 -13.00 29.91 3.69
N MET A 264 -13.31 29.53 4.93
CA MET A 264 -14.15 30.33 5.83
C MET A 264 -13.49 31.66 6.23
N GLY A 265 -12.18 31.69 6.44
CA GLY A 265 -11.43 32.91 6.78
C GLY A 265 -11.37 33.93 5.64
N ASN A 266 -11.45 33.45 4.40
CA ASN A 266 -11.43 34.27 3.19
C ASN A 266 -12.83 34.55 2.62
N SER A 267 -13.89 34.35 3.40
CA SER A 267 -15.30 34.42 2.94
C SER A 267 -15.64 35.70 2.17
N ARG A 268 -15.17 36.88 2.62
CA ARG A 268 -15.40 38.15 1.90
C ARG A 268 -14.79 38.16 0.49
N ALA A 269 -13.57 37.64 0.34
CA ALA A 269 -12.92 37.53 -0.96
C ALA A 269 -13.57 36.47 -1.86
N LEU A 270 -14.25 35.47 -1.25
CA LEU A 270 -15.04 34.48 -1.97
C LEU A 270 -16.41 35.02 -2.41
N GLU A 271 -16.96 36.03 -1.72
CA GLU A 271 -18.19 36.70 -2.11
C GLU A 271 -17.98 37.74 -3.22
N GLU A 272 -16.80 38.36 -3.27
CA GLU A 272 -16.44 39.37 -4.27
C GLU A 272 -16.06 38.78 -5.65
N LYS A 273 -15.67 37.51 -5.68
CA LYS A 273 -15.31 36.77 -6.90
C LYS A 273 -16.50 35.97 -7.44
#